data_AF-A0A7S0DBD2-F1
#
_entry.id   AF-A0A7S0DBD2-F1
#
_cell.length_a   1.000
_cell.length_b   1.000
_cell.length_c   1.000
_cell.angle_alpha   90.00
_cell.angle_beta   90.00
_cell.angle_gamma   90.00
#
_symmetry.space_group_name_H-M   'P 1'
#
loop_
_entity.id
_entity.type
_entity.pdbx_description
1 polymer ?
#
loop_
_entity_poly.entity_id
_entity_poly.type
_entity_poly.pdbx_seq_one_letter_code
_entity_poly.pdbx_strand_id
1 'polypeptide(L)'
;CASGIETYFNTSVTYIGQWGNSTLLNAKEWKKVDFDTFTTSAGAWGGYQTRTCTGMLNSAHWQFFTKRTGSVYNPQEMIVAARVKYQSTTWTFGGTDSTVAEDFLVFATADFYSIADDPSVDTPKPPPLFPKFPHDVLYPLYTDGD
;
A
#
# COMPACT_ATOMS: atom_id res chain seq x y z
N CYS A 1 17.49 25.48 12.86
CA CYS A 1 16.24 24.77 12.50
C CYS A 1 15.95 23.73 13.56
N ALA A 2 14.69 23.31 13.72
CA ALA A 2 14.34 22.27 14.68
C ALA A 2 14.99 20.93 14.28
N SER A 3 15.33 20.13 15.28
CA SER A 3 15.79 18.75 15.14
C SER A 3 14.92 17.84 16.00
N GLY A 4 14.71 16.60 15.59
CA GLY A 4 13.88 15.63 16.30
C GLY A 4 12.45 15.48 15.77
N ILE A 5 12.04 16.25 14.76
CA ILE A 5 10.77 15.99 14.04
C ILE A 5 10.84 14.67 13.27
N GLU A 6 12.05 14.26 12.89
CA GLU A 6 12.38 12.94 12.35
C GLU A 6 12.00 11.83 13.33
N THR A 7 12.22 12.04 14.63
CA THR A 7 11.88 11.10 15.70
C THR A 7 10.37 10.98 15.91
N TYR A 8 9.61 12.08 15.73
CA TYR A 8 8.15 12.06 15.82
C TYR A 8 7.50 11.19 14.72
N PHE A 9 8.06 11.22 13.52
CA PHE A 9 7.61 10.43 12.37
C PHE A 9 8.28 9.05 12.25
N ASN A 10 9.24 8.74 13.12
CA ASN A 10 9.89 7.44 13.19
C ASN A 10 9.00 6.46 13.98
N THR A 11 8.67 5.32 13.37
CA THR A 11 7.78 4.30 13.94
C THR A 11 8.49 2.96 14.09
N SER A 12 8.18 2.24 15.16
CA SER A 12 8.59 0.84 15.34
C SER A 12 7.71 -0.15 14.55
N VAL A 13 6.61 0.31 13.96
CA VAL A 13 5.69 -0.51 13.18
C VAL A 13 6.36 -0.90 11.86
N THR A 14 6.74 -2.17 11.74
CA THR A 14 7.33 -2.75 10.52
C THR A 14 6.38 -3.65 9.74
N TYR A 15 5.28 -4.08 10.39
CA TYR A 15 4.23 -4.92 9.82
C TYR A 15 2.86 -4.43 10.24
N ILE A 16 1.87 -4.66 9.38
CA ILE A 16 0.45 -4.40 9.61
C ILE A 16 -0.38 -5.67 9.39
N GLY A 17 -1.51 -5.80 10.09
CA GLY A 17 -2.47 -6.86 9.82
C GLY A 17 -3.15 -6.65 8.46
N GLN A 18 -3.26 -7.70 7.65
CA GLN A 18 -4.00 -7.66 6.39
C GLN A 18 -5.52 -7.66 6.60
N TRP A 19 -5.97 -8.01 7.82
CA TRP A 19 -7.35 -8.13 8.24
C TRP A 19 -7.60 -7.43 9.58
N GLY A 20 -8.85 -7.01 9.83
CA GLY A 20 -9.25 -6.45 11.12
C GLY A 20 -9.14 -7.41 12.31
N ASN A 21 -9.04 -8.72 12.05
CA ASN A 21 -8.87 -9.79 13.04
C ASN A 21 -7.55 -10.57 12.88
N SER A 22 -6.52 -9.97 12.25
CA SER A 22 -5.23 -10.64 12.04
C SER A 22 -4.61 -11.15 13.34
N THR A 23 -4.23 -12.43 13.38
CA THR A 23 -3.63 -13.08 14.56
C THR A 23 -2.11 -13.12 14.50
N LEU A 24 -1.46 -12.95 15.65
CA LEU A 24 -0.01 -13.12 15.80
C LEU A 24 0.45 -14.57 15.57
N LEU A 25 -0.47 -15.54 15.66
CA LEU A 25 -0.19 -16.96 15.41
C LEU A 25 0.00 -17.29 13.92
N ASN A 26 -0.40 -16.39 13.01
CA ASN A 26 -0.31 -16.60 11.56
C ASN A 26 0.49 -15.49 10.89
N ALA A 27 1.80 -15.70 10.73
CA ALA A 27 2.69 -14.74 10.08
C ALA A 27 2.26 -14.35 8.64
N LYS A 28 1.47 -15.18 7.94
CA LYS A 28 0.96 -14.86 6.59
C LYS A 28 -0.10 -13.75 6.57
N GLU A 29 -0.68 -13.44 7.73
CA GLU A 29 -1.65 -12.36 7.88
C GLU A 29 -1.03 -10.98 8.05
N TRP A 30 0.31 -10.88 8.07
CA TRP A 30 1.03 -9.63 8.29
C TRP A 30 1.71 -9.17 7.00
N LYS A 31 1.45 -7.92 6.59
CA LYS A 31 2.16 -7.28 5.46
C LYS A 31 3.27 -6.41 6.01
N LYS A 32 4.48 -6.60 5.49
CA LYS A 32 5.59 -5.67 5.75
C LYS A 32 5.23 -4.30 5.18
N VAL A 33 5.48 -3.25 5.95
CA VAL A 33 5.33 -1.86 5.50
C VAL A 33 6.59 -1.47 4.75
N ASP A 34 6.44 -0.90 3.57
CA ASP A 34 7.52 -0.28 2.81
C ASP A 34 7.69 1.19 3.24
N PHE A 35 8.92 1.66 3.42
CA PHE A 35 9.18 3.02 3.90
C PHE A 35 10.03 3.76 2.89
N ASP A 36 9.49 4.82 2.28
CA ASP A 36 10.29 5.74 1.47
C ASP A 36 11.41 6.31 2.37
N THR A 37 12.65 6.32 1.87
CA THR A 37 13.76 6.91 2.61
C THR A 37 13.62 8.43 2.66
N PHE A 38 13.66 9.02 3.85
CA PHE A 38 13.81 10.47 4.04
C PHE A 38 15.16 10.78 4.66
N THR A 39 15.77 11.89 4.27
CA THR A 39 17.00 12.39 4.89
C THR A 39 16.69 12.89 6.29
N THR A 40 17.31 12.29 7.31
CA THR A 40 17.18 12.66 8.72
C THR A 40 17.95 13.94 9.11
N SER A 41 18.15 14.83 8.13
CA SER A 41 18.83 16.10 8.33
C SER A 41 17.85 17.12 8.89
N ALA A 42 18.09 17.59 10.11
CA ALA A 42 17.49 18.82 10.62
C ALA A 42 17.67 19.93 9.57
N GLY A 43 16.55 20.52 9.13
CA GLY A 43 16.49 21.28 7.87
C GLY A 43 17.51 22.42 7.76
N ALA A 44 17.87 22.78 6.53
CA ALA A 44 18.88 23.79 6.26
C ALA A 44 18.36 25.20 6.58
N TRP A 45 19.10 25.95 7.41
CA TRP A 45 18.77 27.34 7.74
C TRP A 45 19.15 28.27 6.59
N GLY A 46 18.19 29.00 6.04
CA GLY A 46 18.36 29.97 4.96
C GLY A 46 18.96 31.31 5.38
N GLY A 47 19.32 31.48 6.66
CA GLY A 47 19.89 32.71 7.21
C GLY A 47 18.85 33.72 7.72
N TYR A 48 19.32 34.74 8.42
CA TYR A 48 18.47 35.73 9.10
C TYR A 48 17.66 36.64 8.17
N GLN A 49 18.00 36.71 6.88
CA GLN A 49 17.27 37.52 5.89
C GLN A 49 15.98 36.85 5.42
N THR A 50 16.04 35.55 5.13
CA THR A 50 14.89 34.76 4.66
C THR A 50 14.08 34.19 5.83
N ARG A 51 14.73 33.96 6.98
CA ARG A 51 14.14 33.39 8.20
C ARG A 51 13.45 32.05 7.93
N THR A 52 14.05 31.23 7.06
CA THR A 52 13.48 29.96 6.59
C THR A 52 14.31 28.75 7.00
N CYS A 53 13.61 27.65 7.32
CA CYS A 53 14.18 26.32 7.45
C CYS A 53 13.68 25.47 6.29
N THR A 54 14.56 25.13 5.35
CA THR A 54 14.22 24.36 4.15
C THR A 54 14.46 22.86 4.38
N GLY A 55 13.64 22.01 3.75
CA GLY A 55 13.76 20.56 3.90
C GLY A 55 13.26 20.02 5.25
N MET A 56 12.48 20.80 6.01
CA MET A 56 11.87 20.34 7.25
C MET A 56 10.86 19.23 6.97
N LEU A 57 11.02 18.06 7.59
CA LEU A 57 10.03 16.99 7.50
C LEU A 57 8.68 17.49 8.06
N ASN A 58 7.62 17.38 7.25
CA ASN A 58 6.33 18.00 7.54
C ASN A 58 5.19 16.99 7.64
N SER A 59 5.25 15.90 6.87
CA SER A 59 4.19 14.90 6.87
C SER A 59 4.65 13.48 6.57
N ALA A 60 3.88 12.54 7.11
CA ALA A 60 3.92 11.12 6.79
C ALA A 60 2.55 10.69 6.25
N HIS A 61 2.58 10.07 5.06
CA HIS A 61 1.42 9.60 4.32
C HIS A 61 1.44 8.07 4.29
N TRP A 62 0.60 7.45 5.11
CA TRP A 62 0.39 6.00 5.10
C TRP A 62 -0.53 5.65 3.94
N GLN A 63 -0.10 4.78 3.05
CA GLN A 63 -0.84 4.38 1.86
C GLN A 63 -1.09 2.88 1.91
N PHE A 64 -2.34 2.51 2.19
CA PHE A 64 -2.80 1.14 2.26
C PHE A 64 -3.46 0.75 0.94
N PHE A 65 -3.02 -0.36 0.35
CA PHE A 65 -3.62 -0.90 -0.86
C PHE A 65 -4.55 -2.05 -0.47
N THR A 66 -5.85 -1.90 -0.71
CA THR A 66 -6.86 -2.92 -0.40
C THR A 66 -7.35 -3.63 -1.65
N LYS A 67 -7.89 -4.83 -1.48
CA LYS A 67 -8.73 -5.50 -2.46
C LYS A 67 -9.80 -6.32 -1.74
N ARG A 68 -10.81 -6.77 -2.48
CA ARG A 68 -11.80 -7.71 -1.96
C ARG A 68 -11.32 -9.15 -2.14
N THR A 69 -11.73 -10.01 -1.24
CA THR A 69 -11.55 -11.46 -1.36
C THR A 69 -12.57 -12.20 -0.51
N GLY A 70 -12.68 -13.53 -0.69
CA GLY A 70 -13.70 -14.37 -0.06
C GLY A 70 -14.83 -14.73 -1.01
N SER A 71 -16.05 -14.86 -0.48
CA SER A 71 -17.23 -15.21 -1.28
C SER A 71 -17.75 -14.01 -2.07
N VAL A 72 -18.22 -14.23 -3.30
CA VAL A 72 -18.90 -13.19 -4.11
C VAL A 72 -20.05 -12.53 -3.36
N TYR A 73 -20.75 -13.27 -2.49
CA TYR A 73 -21.87 -12.78 -1.69
C TYR A 73 -21.49 -12.24 -0.30
N ASN A 74 -20.21 -12.37 0.10
CA ASN A 74 -19.69 -11.82 1.35
C ASN A 74 -18.19 -11.49 1.18
N PRO A 75 -17.85 -10.50 0.33
CA PRO A 75 -16.47 -10.09 0.13
C PRO A 75 -15.95 -9.31 1.34
N GLN A 76 -14.71 -9.57 1.73
CA GLN A 76 -14.02 -8.84 2.80
C GLN A 76 -12.85 -8.05 2.21
N GLU A 77 -12.67 -6.81 2.66
CA GLU A 77 -11.52 -5.97 2.30
C GLU A 77 -10.26 -6.49 3.02
N MET A 78 -9.23 -6.84 2.26
CA MET A 78 -7.89 -7.16 2.78
C MET A 78 -6.88 -6.11 2.36
N ILE A 79 -5.91 -5.80 3.22
CA ILE A 79 -4.73 -5.01 2.83
C ILE A 79 -3.71 -5.94 2.16
N VAL A 80 -3.36 -5.68 0.90
CA VAL A 80 -2.36 -6.46 0.16
C VAL A 80 -0.95 -5.91 0.27
N ALA A 81 -0.83 -4.59 0.39
CA ALA A 81 0.44 -3.87 0.57
C ALA A 81 0.20 -2.58 1.35
N ALA A 82 1.25 -2.08 2.01
CA ALA A 82 1.26 -0.75 2.58
C ALA A 82 2.63 -0.09 2.40
N ARG A 83 2.63 1.22 2.19
CA ARG A 83 3.86 2.02 2.18
C ARG A 83 3.67 3.34 2.94
N VAL A 84 4.75 3.91 3.44
CA VAL A 84 4.77 5.25 4.03
C VAL A 84 5.61 6.18 3.17
N LYS A 85 5.02 7.31 2.80
CA LYS A 85 5.70 8.40 2.09
C LYS A 85 5.91 9.57 3.01
N TYR A 86 7.09 10.19 2.91
CA TYR A 86 7.44 11.37 3.68
C TYR A 86 7.54 12.58 2.77
N GLN A 87 7.04 13.73 3.25
CA GLN A 87 7.15 14.99 2.53
C GLN A 87 7.76 16.07 3.42
N SER A 88 8.71 16.81 2.85
CA SER A 88 9.33 17.97 3.48
C SER A 88 8.69 19.27 2.98
N THR A 89 8.89 20.35 3.75
CA THR A 89 8.43 21.69 3.43
C THR A 89 9.52 22.72 3.76
N THR A 90 9.21 24.00 3.54
CA THR A 90 9.97 25.12 4.11
C THR A 90 9.15 25.78 5.20
N TRP A 91 9.66 25.79 6.43
CA TRP A 91 9.10 26.58 7.53
C TRP A 91 9.66 28.00 7.45
N THR A 92 8.80 29.01 7.58
CA THR A 92 9.16 30.43 7.55
C THR A 92 8.71 31.07 8.85
N PHE A 93 9.65 31.68 9.58
CA PHE A 93 9.38 32.30 10.87
C PHE A 93 8.85 33.73 10.70
N GLY A 94 7.72 34.05 11.31
CA GLY A 94 7.06 35.35 11.25
C GLY A 94 7.55 36.37 12.28
N GLY A 95 7.77 35.97 13.54
CA GLY A 95 7.70 36.80 14.76
C GLY A 95 8.80 37.85 15.05
N THR A 96 9.65 38.19 14.07
CA THR A 96 10.86 39.04 14.15
C THR A 96 11.96 38.65 15.16
N ASP A 97 11.65 38.46 16.44
CA ASP A 97 12.58 38.12 17.53
C ASP A 97 13.08 36.66 17.39
N SER A 98 14.38 36.42 17.61
CA SER A 98 14.98 35.08 17.54
C SER A 98 14.81 34.23 18.81
N THR A 99 14.25 34.80 19.88
CA THR A 99 13.98 34.13 21.16
C THR A 99 12.54 33.58 21.28
N VAL A 100 11.64 33.99 20.38
CA VAL A 100 10.25 33.56 20.35
C VAL A 100 10.12 32.22 19.62
N ALA A 101 9.48 31.25 20.27
CA ALA A 101 9.10 29.99 19.64
C ALA A 101 7.88 30.20 18.73
N GLU A 102 7.86 29.52 17.58
CA GLU A 102 6.73 29.50 16.65
C GLU A 102 6.29 28.05 16.40
N ASP A 103 4.98 27.84 16.39
CA ASP A 103 4.37 26.53 16.14
C ASP A 103 4.21 26.26 14.64
N PHE A 104 4.57 25.06 14.20
CA PHE A 104 4.38 24.59 12.82
C PHE A 104 3.50 23.35 12.80
N LEU A 105 2.52 23.33 11.90
CA LEU A 105 1.63 22.18 11.73
C LEU A 105 2.35 21.06 10.98
N VAL A 106 2.27 19.85 11.53
CA VAL A 106 2.79 18.61 10.94
C VAL A 106 1.69 17.57 10.83
N PHE A 107 1.73 16.72 9.81
CA PHE A 107 0.58 15.90 9.41
C PHE A 107 0.91 14.41 9.34
N ALA A 108 0.11 13.58 10.00
CA ALA A 108 0.05 12.14 9.74
C ALA A 108 -1.29 11.83 9.06
N THR A 109 -1.24 11.15 7.91
CA THR A 109 -2.43 10.83 7.10
C THR A 109 -2.45 9.36 6.71
N ALA A 110 -3.66 8.84 6.43
CA ALA A 110 -3.88 7.44 6.05
C ALA A 110 -4.85 7.38 4.85
N ASP A 111 -4.32 6.99 3.70
CA ASP A 111 -5.04 6.84 2.44
C ASP A 111 -5.28 5.34 2.15
N PHE A 112 -6.47 5.02 1.64
CA PHE A 112 -6.86 3.66 1.25
C PHE A 112 -7.14 3.60 -0.25
N TYR A 113 -6.33 2.83 -0.97
CA TYR A 113 -6.42 2.64 -2.42
C TYR A 113 -6.99 1.26 -2.74
N SER A 114 -8.23 1.21 -3.24
CA SER A 114 -8.81 -0.04 -3.73
C SER A 114 -8.18 -0.43 -5.07
N ILE A 115 -7.60 -1.62 -5.12
CA ILE A 115 -7.17 -2.26 -6.35
C ILE A 115 -8.38 -3.02 -6.91
N ALA A 116 -8.70 -2.78 -8.18
CA ALA A 116 -9.80 -3.47 -8.85
C ALA A 116 -9.55 -4.98 -8.88
N ASP A 117 -10.58 -5.76 -8.58
CA ASP A 117 -10.58 -7.20 -8.81
C ASP A 117 -10.52 -7.46 -10.31
N ASP A 118 -9.56 -8.27 -10.77
CA ASP A 118 -9.56 -8.74 -12.15
C ASP A 118 -10.72 -9.75 -12.32
N PRO A 119 -11.72 -9.47 -13.17
CA PRO A 119 -12.87 -10.35 -13.35
C PRO A 119 -12.56 -11.59 -14.21
N SER A 120 -11.27 -11.87 -14.50
CA SER A 120 -10.83 -13.16 -15.03
C SER A 120 -11.13 -14.28 -14.04
N VAL A 121 -12.36 -14.79 -14.10
CA VAL A 121 -12.70 -16.11 -13.60
C VAL A 121 -11.80 -17.10 -14.33
N ASP A 122 -10.78 -17.60 -13.64
CA ASP A 122 -9.99 -18.75 -14.04
C ASP A 122 -10.91 -19.97 -14.03
N THR A 123 -11.74 -20.07 -15.08
CA THR A 123 -12.70 -21.15 -15.27
C THR A 123 -11.89 -22.41 -15.55
N PRO A 124 -11.86 -23.39 -14.62
CA PRO A 124 -11.11 -24.61 -14.86
C PRO A 124 -11.70 -25.24 -16.12
N LYS A 125 -10.86 -25.54 -17.12
CA LYS A 125 -11.31 -26.12 -18.38
C LYS A 125 -12.17 -27.35 -18.04
N PRO A 126 -13.44 -27.41 -18.50
CA PRO A 126 -14.35 -28.46 -18.07
C PRO A 126 -13.73 -29.83 -18.36
N PRO A 127 -13.86 -30.80 -17.41
CA PRO A 127 -13.30 -32.12 -17.61
C PRO A 127 -13.85 -32.72 -18.90
N PRO A 128 -13.03 -33.43 -19.70
CA PRO A 128 -13.51 -34.01 -20.95
C PRO A 128 -14.65 -34.98 -20.67
N LEU A 129 -15.85 -34.64 -21.14
CA LEU A 129 -17.08 -35.43 -20.97
C LEU A 129 -17.01 -36.80 -21.66
N PHE A 130 -16.08 -36.94 -22.61
CA PHE A 130 -15.85 -38.16 -23.36
C PHE A 130 -14.41 -38.66 -23.13
N PRO A 131 -14.19 -39.98 -23.06
CA PRO A 131 -12.84 -40.53 -23.16
C PRO A 131 -12.20 -40.11 -24.49
N LYS A 132 -10.86 -40.15 -24.57
CA LYS A 132 -10.16 -39.98 -25.85
C LYS A 132 -10.55 -41.14 -26.78
N PHE A 133 -11.50 -40.89 -27.67
CA PHE A 133 -11.84 -41.82 -28.74
C PHE A 133 -10.63 -41.98 -29.69
N PRO A 134 -10.33 -43.20 -30.15
CA PRO A 134 -9.43 -43.37 -31.29
C PRO A 134 -10.01 -42.67 -32.52
N HIS A 135 -9.14 -42.30 -33.47
CA HIS A 135 -9.52 -41.51 -34.65
C HIS A 135 -10.63 -42.15 -35.50
N ASP A 136 -10.80 -43.47 -35.39
CA ASP A 136 -11.60 -44.30 -36.29
C ASP A 136 -12.86 -44.90 -35.65
N VAL A 137 -13.38 -44.35 -34.53
CA VAL A 137 -14.59 -44.86 -33.84
C VAL A 137 -15.81 -45.00 -34.76
N LEU A 138 -15.87 -44.22 -35.83
CA LEU A 138 -16.96 -44.23 -36.82
C LEU A 138 -16.48 -44.66 -38.22
N TYR A 139 -15.39 -45.43 -38.31
CA TYR A 139 -14.84 -45.87 -39.60
C TYR A 139 -14.71 -47.40 -39.72
N PRO A 140 -15.21 -48.02 -40.81
CA PRO A 140 -16.15 -47.48 -41.79
C PRO A 140 -17.59 -47.62 -41.28
N LEU A 141 -18.34 -46.53 -41.23
CA LEU A 141 -19.81 -46.61 -41.25
C LEU A 141 -20.23 -47.05 -42.66
N TYR A 142 -20.34 -48.36 -42.90
CA TYR A 142 -21.07 -48.88 -44.04
C TYR A 142 -22.56 -48.59 -43.82
N THR A 143 -23.11 -47.70 -44.65
CA THR A 143 -24.55 -47.68 -44.89
C THR A 143 -24.84 -48.79 -45.89
N ASP A 144 -25.34 -49.92 -45.42
CA ASP A 144 -25.95 -50.91 -46.29
C ASP A 144 -27.18 -50.25 -46.92
N GLY A 145 -27.08 -49.94 -48.21
CA GLY A 145 -28.18 -49.44 -49.05
C GLY A 145 -28.61 -50.54 -50.01
N ASP A 146 -29.93 -50.67 -50.18
CA ASP A 146 -30.61 -51.69 -51.00
C ASP A 146 -30.16 -51.72 -52.49
#